data_AF-A0A9D1LGT9-F1
#
_entry.id   AF-A0A9D1LGT9-F1
#
_cell.length_a   1.000
_cell.length_b   1.000
_cell.length_c   1.000
_cell.angle_alpha   90.00
_cell.angle_beta   90.00
_cell.angle_gamma   90.00
#
_symmetry.space_group_name_H-M   'P 1'
#
loop_
_entity.id
_entity.type
_entity.pdbx_description
1 polymer ?
#
loop_
_entity_poly.entity_id
_entity_poly.type
_entity_poly.pdbx_seq_one_letter_code
_entity_poly.pdbx_strand_id
1 'polypeptide(L)'
;MKRAAFFVIIAMMATLLIACPNPSPSDSAASCDTVPADTVADTTQMDGKRYARLDEADYERVAAELGIDVATMKAVVEIEAGSAHQGFAAPGIPLVNFDLVVFKRLMRKAGKSYSKHAGSVAFKRVNIRKYGSYGKAQWARLESARAIDKEIAEKATFWGMFQIGGFNWKNCGCASLEEFVERMSKSEAEQLEL
;
A
#
# COMPACT_ATOMS: atom_id res chain seq x y z
N MET A 1 26.63 -16.14 -14.40
CA MET A 1 26.36 -14.88 -15.13
C MET A 1 25.06 -15.00 -15.92
N LYS A 2 23.93 -14.55 -15.36
CA LYS A 2 22.70 -14.23 -16.11
C LYS A 2 21.98 -13.12 -15.36
N ARG A 3 22.27 -11.86 -15.70
CA ARG A 3 21.52 -10.68 -15.24
C ARG A 3 20.30 -10.58 -16.16
N ALA A 4 19.11 -10.88 -15.65
CA ALA A 4 17.87 -10.61 -16.35
C ALA A 4 17.48 -9.17 -16.02
N ALA A 5 17.49 -8.30 -17.04
CA ALA A 5 16.98 -6.94 -16.94
C ALA A 5 15.47 -7.01 -16.72
N PHE A 6 15.03 -6.71 -15.50
CA PHE A 6 13.61 -6.54 -15.17
C PHE A 6 13.20 -5.11 -15.53
N PHE A 7 12.59 -4.95 -16.70
CA PHE A 7 11.83 -3.74 -17.02
C PHE A 7 10.49 -3.82 -16.29
N VAL A 8 10.35 -3.10 -15.18
CA VAL A 8 9.06 -2.87 -14.54
C VAL A 8 8.28 -1.89 -15.43
N ILE A 9 7.25 -2.40 -16.10
CA ILE A 9 6.27 -1.56 -16.79
C ILE A 9 5.40 -0.92 -15.71
N ILE A 10 5.72 0.32 -15.37
CA ILE A 10 4.96 1.14 -14.43
C ILE A 10 3.72 1.68 -15.16
N ALA A 11 2.56 1.20 -14.75
CA ALA A 11 1.28 1.72 -15.21
C ALA A 11 0.94 2.97 -14.37
N MET A 12 1.31 4.16 -14.86
CA MET A 12 0.83 5.43 -14.34
C MET A 12 -0.70 5.47 -14.43
N MET A 13 -1.39 5.50 -13.28
CA MET A 13 -2.78 5.91 -13.21
C MET A 13 -2.88 7.18 -12.36
N ALA A 14 -2.55 8.31 -12.98
CA ALA A 14 -2.79 9.63 -12.44
C ALA A 14 -4.31 9.84 -12.29
N THR A 15 -4.79 10.06 -11.07
CA THR A 15 -6.08 10.70 -10.84
C THR A 15 -5.94 11.85 -9.85
N LEU A 16 -5.84 13.03 -10.48
CA LEU A 16 -6.32 14.35 -10.07
C LEU A 16 -7.16 14.39 -8.77
N LEU A 17 -6.73 15.13 -7.74
CA LEU A 17 -7.66 15.74 -6.80
C LEU A 17 -7.25 17.15 -6.36
N ILE A 18 -8.26 18.01 -6.49
CA ILE A 18 -8.36 19.46 -6.35
C ILE A 18 -8.19 19.92 -4.89
N ALA A 19 -7.68 21.15 -4.75
CA ALA A 19 -7.40 21.88 -3.51
C ALA A 19 -8.61 22.08 -2.56
N CYS A 20 -8.29 22.13 -1.26
CA CYS A 20 -9.18 22.37 -0.11
C CYS A 20 -9.82 23.78 -0.10
N PRO A 21 -10.91 23.93 0.68
CA PRO A 21 -10.80 24.82 1.84
C PRO A 21 -11.37 24.23 3.15
N ASN A 22 -10.88 24.78 4.28
CA ASN A 22 -11.07 24.36 5.68
C ASN A 22 -12.53 24.36 6.21
N PRO A 23 -12.86 23.52 7.22
CA PRO A 23 -14.18 23.49 7.86
C PRO A 23 -14.22 24.27 9.20
N SER A 24 -15.43 24.72 9.57
CA SER A 24 -15.81 25.08 10.94
C SER A 24 -16.79 24.03 11.52
N PRO A 25 -16.93 23.93 12.86
CA PRO A 25 -17.35 22.70 13.52
C PRO A 25 -18.83 22.69 13.91
N SER A 26 -19.45 21.51 13.86
CA SER A 26 -20.38 21.04 14.92
C SER A 26 -20.85 19.60 14.68
N ASP A 27 -20.52 18.80 15.69
CA ASP A 27 -21.34 17.82 16.39
C ASP A 27 -21.74 16.45 15.85
N SER A 28 -21.46 15.51 16.77
CA SER A 28 -22.17 14.29 17.15
C SER A 28 -21.71 12.96 16.55
N ALA A 29 -21.19 12.15 17.48
CA ALA A 29 -20.49 10.90 17.30
C ALA A 29 -21.41 9.71 17.04
N ALA A 30 -20.89 8.75 16.26
CA ALA A 30 -21.27 7.34 16.35
C ALA A 30 -20.06 6.48 15.98
N SER A 31 -19.58 5.70 16.95
CA SER A 31 -18.32 4.94 16.97
C SER A 31 -18.31 3.72 16.05
N CYS A 32 -17.23 3.55 15.29
CA CYS A 32 -16.68 2.27 14.86
C CYS A 32 -15.20 2.49 14.53
N ASP A 33 -14.45 2.86 15.56
CA ASP A 33 -13.01 3.11 15.51
C ASP A 33 -12.28 1.84 15.92
N THR A 34 -11.63 1.17 14.97
CA THR A 34 -10.27 0.65 15.18
C THR A 34 -9.67 0.41 13.81
N VAL A 35 -8.87 1.36 13.35
CA VAL A 35 -7.81 1.07 12.37
C VAL A 35 -6.80 0.17 13.10
N PRO A 36 -6.23 -0.88 12.47
CA PRO A 36 -5.17 -1.67 13.10
C PRO A 36 -4.04 -0.74 13.58
N ALA A 37 -3.64 -0.86 14.85
CA ALA A 37 -2.60 0.01 15.43
C ALA A 37 -1.20 -0.29 14.87
N ASP A 38 -1.00 -1.50 14.34
CA ASP A 38 0.19 -1.96 13.64
C ASP A 38 -0.23 -3.21 12.84
N THR A 39 0.23 -3.34 11.60
CA THR A 39 -0.09 -4.52 10.76
C THR A 39 0.85 -5.70 11.05
N VAL A 40 1.96 -5.46 11.76
CA VAL A 40 2.99 -6.47 12.06
C VAL A 40 3.15 -6.62 13.58
N ALA A 41 3.05 -7.86 14.10
CA ALA A 41 3.29 -8.13 15.51
C ALA A 41 4.77 -7.85 15.86
N ASP A 42 5.01 -7.11 16.94
CA ASP A 42 6.35 -6.72 17.39
C ASP A 42 7.12 -7.92 17.96
N THR A 43 7.85 -8.65 17.12
CA THR A 43 8.64 -9.83 17.54
C THR A 43 10.14 -9.70 17.31
N THR A 44 10.65 -8.56 16.85
CA THR A 44 12.10 -8.38 16.62
C THR A 44 12.57 -7.01 17.07
N GLN A 45 13.28 -6.98 18.21
CA GLN A 45 14.27 -5.96 18.49
C GLN A 45 15.36 -6.02 17.42
N MET A 46 15.39 -5.08 16.47
CA MET A 46 16.60 -4.64 15.76
C MET A 46 16.27 -3.41 14.90
N ASP A 47 17.06 -2.36 15.11
CA ASP A 47 17.15 -1.06 14.42
C ASP A 47 15.93 -0.11 14.51
N GLY A 48 16.15 1.08 15.07
CA GLY A 48 15.14 2.12 15.31
C GLY A 48 14.60 2.80 14.04
N LYS A 49 14.64 2.12 12.89
CA LYS A 49 14.20 2.60 11.57
C LYS A 49 12.80 2.13 11.16
N ARG A 50 12.06 1.45 12.05
CA ARG A 50 10.68 1.04 11.79
C ARG A 50 9.83 2.28 11.50
N TYR A 51 9.31 2.39 10.27
CA TYR A 51 8.58 3.57 9.76
C TYR A 51 9.41 4.84 9.49
N ALA A 52 10.75 4.73 9.48
CA ALA A 52 11.61 5.85 9.13
C ALA A 52 11.48 6.18 7.64
N ARG A 53 11.61 7.48 7.35
CA ARG A 53 11.73 8.01 5.99
C ARG A 53 13.01 7.46 5.35
N LEU A 54 13.00 7.29 4.03
CA LEU A 54 14.23 6.96 3.28
C LEU A 54 15.35 7.95 3.62
N ASP A 55 16.50 7.42 4.00
CA ASP A 55 17.72 8.21 4.20
C ASP A 55 18.72 8.00 3.05
N GLU A 56 19.82 8.77 3.09
CA GLU A 56 20.87 8.71 2.07
C GLU A 56 21.51 7.31 1.96
N ALA A 57 21.68 6.62 3.09
CA ALA A 57 22.27 5.28 3.10
C ALA A 57 21.34 4.25 2.44
N ASP A 58 20.02 4.40 2.60
CA ASP A 58 19.04 3.56 1.90
C ASP A 58 19.14 3.74 0.38
N TYR A 59 19.24 4.99 -0.11
CA TYR A 59 19.43 5.26 -1.55
C TYR A 59 20.75 4.72 -2.08
N GLU A 60 21.86 4.92 -1.36
CA GLU A 60 23.18 4.42 -1.76
C GLU A 60 23.19 2.89 -1.89
N ARG A 61 22.60 2.20 -0.92
CA ARG A 61 22.52 0.74 -0.90
C ARG A 61 21.75 0.20 -2.10
N VAL A 62 20.52 0.67 -2.32
CA VAL A 62 19.66 0.15 -3.41
C VAL A 62 20.22 0.56 -4.78
N ALA A 63 20.78 1.77 -4.91
CA ALA A 63 21.45 2.19 -6.15
C ALA A 63 22.64 1.28 -6.49
N ALA A 64 23.47 0.92 -5.50
CA ALA A 64 24.59 0.01 -5.68
C ALA A 64 24.13 -1.41 -6.08
N GLU A 65 23.06 -1.92 -5.47
CA GLU A 65 22.47 -3.22 -5.80
C GLU A 65 21.94 -3.28 -7.24
N LEU A 66 21.28 -2.21 -7.69
CA LEU A 66 20.79 -2.08 -9.07
C LEU A 66 21.89 -1.70 -10.08
N GLY A 67 23.06 -1.27 -9.60
CA GLY A 67 24.16 -0.83 -10.44
C GLY A 67 23.89 0.50 -11.16
N ILE A 68 23.13 1.40 -10.54
CA ILE A 68 22.83 2.75 -11.03
C ILE A 68 23.46 3.80 -10.10
N ASP A 69 23.55 5.05 -10.55
CA ASP A 69 23.95 6.14 -9.67
C ASP A 69 22.81 6.59 -8.74
N VAL A 70 23.17 7.14 -7.59
CA VAL A 70 22.23 7.61 -6.56
C VAL A 70 21.30 8.71 -7.07
N ALA A 71 21.77 9.58 -7.98
CA ALA A 71 20.94 10.64 -8.51
C ALA A 71 19.82 10.08 -9.41
N THR A 72 20.14 9.07 -10.22
CA THR A 72 19.14 8.32 -11.00
C THR A 72 18.13 7.64 -10.10
N MET A 73 18.57 6.98 -9.02
CA MET A 73 17.65 6.37 -8.05
C MET A 73 16.69 7.41 -7.46
N LYS A 74 17.21 8.54 -6.97
CA LYS A 74 16.39 9.62 -6.40
C LYS A 74 15.43 10.21 -7.41
N ALA A 75 15.86 10.39 -8.66
CA ALA A 75 14.99 10.89 -9.73
C ALA A 75 13.83 9.94 -10.00
N VAL A 76 14.08 8.62 -10.04
CA VAL A 76 13.01 7.62 -10.17
C VAL A 76 12.07 7.68 -8.98
N VAL A 77 12.60 7.71 -7.76
CA VAL A 77 11.78 7.78 -6.55
C VAL A 77 10.92 9.05 -6.51
N GLU A 78 11.46 10.20 -6.89
CA GLU A 78 10.71 11.46 -6.97
C GLU A 78 9.56 11.40 -8.01
N ILE A 79 9.81 10.78 -9.17
CA ILE A 79 8.81 10.62 -10.24
C ILE A 79 7.70 9.66 -9.80
N GLU A 80 8.05 8.55 -9.15
CA GLU A 80 7.13 7.46 -8.83
C GLU A 80 6.36 7.65 -7.52
N ALA A 81 7.02 8.15 -6.48
CA ALA A 81 6.42 8.38 -5.16
C ALA A 81 5.78 9.77 -5.03
N GLY A 82 6.14 10.70 -5.92
CA GLY A 82 5.81 12.12 -5.82
C GLY A 82 6.54 12.82 -4.66
N SER A 83 6.37 14.14 -4.58
CA SER A 83 7.11 15.00 -3.63
C SER A 83 6.91 14.66 -2.15
N ALA A 84 5.78 14.02 -1.81
CA ALA A 84 5.47 13.63 -0.44
C ALA A 84 6.34 12.46 0.05
N HIS A 85 6.84 11.60 -0.84
CA HIS A 85 7.61 10.38 -0.51
C HIS A 85 7.00 9.63 0.68
N GLN A 86 5.69 9.37 0.64
CA GLN A 86 4.95 8.89 1.80
C GLN A 86 4.53 7.44 1.61
N GLY A 87 5.24 6.52 2.29
CA GLY A 87 4.94 5.10 2.27
C GLY A 87 3.91 4.64 3.30
N PHE A 88 3.58 5.48 4.28
CA PHE A 88 2.76 5.12 5.44
C PHE A 88 1.63 6.12 5.69
N ALA A 89 0.44 5.60 5.98
CA ALA A 89 -0.71 6.39 6.44
C ALA A 89 -0.63 6.69 7.95
N ALA A 90 0.03 5.83 8.72
CA ALA A 90 0.40 5.97 10.12
C ALA A 90 1.55 4.98 10.44
N PRO A 91 2.23 5.08 11.59
CA PRO A 91 3.21 4.06 12.00
C PRO A 91 2.61 2.65 11.92
N GLY A 92 3.25 1.72 11.20
CA GLY A 92 2.78 0.33 11.04
C GLY A 92 1.67 0.13 10.01
N ILE A 93 1.24 1.21 9.36
CA ILE A 93 0.11 1.22 8.44
C ILE A 93 0.58 1.73 7.08
N PRO A 94 0.96 0.85 6.15
CA PRO A 94 1.36 1.30 4.82
C PRO A 94 0.22 2.03 4.11
N LEU A 95 0.59 2.92 3.19
CA LEU A 95 -0.36 3.50 2.26
C LEU A 95 -0.95 2.36 1.41
N VAL A 96 -2.28 2.30 1.31
CA VAL A 96 -2.96 1.29 0.50
C VAL A 96 -4.01 1.90 -0.40
N ASN A 97 -4.20 1.28 -1.56
CA ASN A 97 -5.32 1.56 -2.44
C ASN A 97 -5.99 0.26 -2.88
N PHE A 98 -7.15 -0.04 -2.29
CA PHE A 98 -7.90 -1.25 -2.59
C PHE A 98 -8.71 -1.10 -3.89
N ASP A 99 -8.45 -1.96 -4.86
CA ASP A 99 -9.08 -1.96 -6.17
C ASP A 99 -10.24 -2.97 -6.25
N LEU A 100 -11.47 -2.44 -6.30
CA LEU A 100 -12.68 -3.24 -6.39
C LEU A 100 -12.81 -3.99 -7.73
N VAL A 101 -12.29 -3.42 -8.82
CA VAL A 101 -12.35 -4.03 -10.15
C VAL A 101 -11.42 -5.24 -10.19
N VAL A 102 -10.18 -5.09 -9.69
CA VAL A 102 -9.22 -6.20 -9.55
C VAL A 102 -9.78 -7.26 -8.60
N PHE A 103 -10.34 -6.87 -7.46
CA PHE A 103 -10.94 -7.80 -6.50
C PHE A 103 -12.05 -8.63 -7.15
N LYS A 104 -13.01 -8.00 -7.85
CA LYS A 104 -14.08 -8.71 -8.58
C LYS A 104 -13.53 -9.64 -9.66
N ARG A 105 -12.48 -9.21 -10.38
CA ARG A 105 -11.83 -10.04 -11.41
C ARG A 105 -11.19 -11.28 -10.79
N LEU A 106 -10.44 -11.14 -9.69
CA LEU A 106 -9.78 -12.24 -9.02
C LEU A 106 -10.79 -13.19 -8.34
N MET A 107 -11.84 -12.68 -7.71
CA MET A 107 -12.94 -13.49 -7.17
C MET A 107 -13.59 -14.36 -8.25
N ARG A 108 -13.90 -13.78 -9.42
CA ARG A 108 -14.45 -14.54 -10.56
C ARG A 108 -13.46 -15.59 -11.06
N LYS A 109 -12.18 -15.26 -11.19
CA LYS A 109 -11.13 -16.22 -11.60
C LYS A 109 -11.00 -17.39 -10.63
N ALA A 110 -11.22 -17.15 -9.34
CA ALA A 110 -11.23 -18.17 -8.30
C ALA A 110 -12.57 -18.94 -8.18
N GLY A 111 -13.56 -18.65 -9.03
CA GLY A 111 -14.90 -19.27 -8.94
C GLY A 111 -15.72 -18.85 -7.72
N LYS A 112 -15.33 -17.76 -7.03
CA LYS A 112 -15.97 -17.29 -5.80
C LYS A 112 -17.02 -16.21 -6.12
N SER A 113 -18.23 -16.41 -5.61
CA SER A 113 -19.30 -15.41 -5.70
C SER A 113 -19.16 -14.34 -4.61
N TYR A 114 -19.39 -13.09 -4.98
CA TYR A 114 -19.42 -11.94 -4.06
C TYR A 114 -20.80 -11.28 -3.97
N SER A 115 -21.85 -11.85 -4.59
CA SER A 115 -23.18 -11.24 -4.68
C SER A 115 -23.77 -10.92 -3.29
N LYS A 116 -23.64 -11.84 -2.34
CA LYS A 116 -24.10 -11.68 -0.96
C LYS A 116 -23.37 -10.57 -0.17
N HIS A 117 -22.23 -10.08 -0.69
CA HIS A 117 -21.41 -9.06 -0.04
C HIS A 117 -21.54 -7.67 -0.68
N ALA A 118 -22.44 -7.47 -1.65
CA ALA A 118 -22.62 -6.19 -2.34
C ALA A 118 -22.99 -5.01 -1.41
N GLY A 119 -23.52 -5.30 -0.22
CA GLY A 119 -23.79 -4.32 0.83
C GLY A 119 -22.56 -3.89 1.63
N SER A 120 -21.47 -4.67 1.62
CA SER A 120 -20.28 -4.42 2.45
C SER A 120 -19.48 -3.20 1.99
N VAL A 121 -18.63 -2.68 2.88
CA VAL A 121 -17.83 -1.47 2.64
C VAL A 121 -16.89 -1.65 1.45
N ALA A 122 -16.36 -2.86 1.23
CA ALA A 122 -15.50 -3.19 0.09
C ALA A 122 -16.13 -2.82 -1.28
N PHE A 123 -17.46 -2.95 -1.40
CA PHE A 123 -18.21 -2.71 -2.64
C PHE A 123 -18.76 -1.28 -2.75
N LYS A 124 -18.49 -0.41 -1.77
CA LYS A 124 -18.89 0.99 -1.80
C LYS A 124 -17.73 1.87 -2.28
N ARG A 125 -18.08 3.08 -2.72
CA ARG A 125 -17.10 4.15 -3.00
C ARG A 125 -16.35 4.51 -1.71
N VAL A 126 -15.12 4.99 -1.86
CA VAL A 126 -14.33 5.54 -0.76
C VAL A 126 -15.12 6.64 -0.06
N ASN A 127 -15.23 6.55 1.27
CA ASN A 127 -16.01 7.49 2.08
C ASN A 127 -15.11 8.22 3.08
N ILE A 128 -14.45 9.27 2.61
CA ILE A 128 -13.52 10.07 3.42
C ILE A 128 -14.25 10.73 4.60
N ARG A 129 -15.47 11.25 4.38
CA ARG A 129 -16.27 11.89 5.42
C ARG A 129 -16.54 10.97 6.62
N LYS A 130 -16.79 9.69 6.36
CA LYS A 130 -17.04 8.69 7.42
C LYS A 130 -15.77 8.31 8.18
N TYR A 131 -14.64 8.17 7.50
CA TYR A 131 -13.42 7.61 8.09
C TYR A 131 -12.34 8.66 8.41
N GLY A 132 -12.61 9.93 8.16
CA GLY A 132 -11.75 11.07 8.51
C GLY A 132 -10.57 11.32 7.57
N SER A 133 -10.04 10.30 6.90
CA SER A 133 -8.98 10.44 5.88
C SER A 133 -9.12 9.43 4.75
N TYR A 134 -8.45 9.72 3.63
CA TYR A 134 -8.40 8.81 2.48
C TYR A 134 -7.76 7.47 2.85
N GLY A 135 -6.62 7.48 3.56
CA GLY A 135 -5.93 6.27 3.99
C GLY A 135 -6.81 5.40 4.89
N LYS A 136 -7.46 5.99 5.91
CA LYS A 136 -8.40 5.25 6.78
C LYS A 136 -9.58 4.68 6.00
N ALA A 137 -10.11 5.44 5.03
CA ALA A 137 -11.20 4.97 4.19
C ALA A 137 -10.80 3.81 3.27
N GLN A 138 -9.56 3.78 2.78
CA GLN A 138 -9.03 2.66 1.99
C GLN A 138 -8.80 1.42 2.84
N TRP A 139 -8.21 1.57 4.02
CA TRP A 139 -8.06 0.49 4.99
C TRP A 139 -9.41 -0.12 5.39
N ALA A 140 -10.43 0.69 5.66
CA ALA A 140 -11.77 0.18 5.95
C ALA A 140 -12.37 -0.65 4.78
N ARG A 141 -12.06 -0.29 3.53
CA ARG A 141 -12.47 -1.08 2.36
C ARG A 141 -11.68 -2.38 2.25
N LEU A 142 -10.37 -2.34 2.47
CA LEU A 142 -9.51 -3.50 2.48
C LEU A 142 -9.91 -4.51 3.56
N GLU A 143 -10.11 -4.06 4.81
CA GLU A 143 -10.54 -4.95 5.89
C GLU A 143 -11.90 -5.58 5.63
N SER A 144 -12.84 -4.79 5.07
CA SER A 144 -14.11 -5.34 4.62
C SER A 144 -13.97 -6.36 3.50
N ALA A 145 -12.94 -6.26 2.65
CA ALA A 145 -12.66 -7.24 1.60
C ALA A 145 -11.93 -8.47 2.16
N ARG A 146 -11.02 -8.30 3.13
CA ARG A 146 -10.33 -9.39 3.84
C ARG A 146 -11.31 -10.31 4.57
N ALA A 147 -12.38 -9.75 5.14
CA ALA A 147 -13.47 -10.51 5.75
C ALA A 147 -14.24 -11.40 4.74
N ILE A 148 -14.13 -11.12 3.44
CA ILE A 148 -14.72 -11.93 2.36
C ILE A 148 -13.69 -12.95 1.87
N ASP A 149 -12.50 -12.48 1.52
CA ASP A 149 -11.37 -13.29 1.07
C ASP A 149 -10.06 -12.51 1.27
N LYS A 150 -9.29 -12.89 2.29
CA LYS A 150 -8.02 -12.23 2.67
C LYS A 150 -7.03 -12.20 1.51
N GLU A 151 -6.70 -13.36 0.95
CA GLU A 151 -5.65 -13.49 -0.06
C GLU A 151 -6.01 -12.72 -1.34
N ILE A 152 -7.27 -12.79 -1.79
CA ILE A 152 -7.71 -12.06 -2.98
C ILE A 152 -7.78 -10.55 -2.71
N ALA A 153 -8.18 -10.13 -1.50
CA ALA A 153 -8.20 -8.72 -1.12
C ALA A 153 -6.79 -8.12 -1.11
N GLU A 154 -5.83 -8.82 -0.52
CA GLU A 154 -4.43 -8.39 -0.46
C GLU A 154 -3.78 -8.34 -1.85
N LYS A 155 -4.06 -9.34 -2.71
CA LYS A 155 -3.66 -9.30 -4.13
C LYS A 155 -4.29 -8.15 -4.90
N ALA A 156 -5.51 -7.76 -4.57
CA ALA A 156 -6.24 -6.70 -5.25
C ALA A 156 -5.93 -5.29 -4.71
N THR A 157 -4.91 -5.16 -3.86
CA THR A 157 -4.53 -3.90 -3.23
C THR A 157 -3.18 -3.44 -3.75
N PHE A 158 -3.02 -2.14 -3.95
CA PHE A 158 -1.74 -1.50 -4.20
C PHE A 158 -1.16 -0.97 -2.90
N TRP A 159 0.14 -1.21 -2.67
CA TRP A 159 0.78 -1.07 -1.37
C TRP A 159 1.98 -0.13 -1.41
N GLY A 160 2.17 0.59 -0.31
CA GLY A 160 3.34 1.39 -0.03
C GLY A 160 3.50 2.60 -0.94
N MET A 161 4.69 3.19 -0.85
CA MET A 161 5.08 4.42 -1.54
C MET A 161 4.97 4.31 -3.07
N PHE A 162 5.41 3.19 -3.64
CA PHE A 162 5.41 2.96 -5.09
C PHE A 162 4.11 2.33 -5.62
N GLN A 163 3.10 2.20 -4.74
CA GLN A 163 1.81 1.60 -5.08
C GLN A 163 1.96 0.28 -5.85
N ILE A 164 2.77 -0.65 -5.33
CA ILE A 164 2.99 -1.95 -5.96
C ILE A 164 1.79 -2.85 -5.71
N GLY A 165 1.21 -3.39 -6.78
CA GLY A 165 0.04 -4.28 -6.69
C GLY A 165 0.38 -5.60 -6.03
N GLY A 166 -0.38 -6.02 -5.01
CA GLY A 166 -0.12 -7.25 -4.25
C GLY A 166 -0.14 -8.53 -5.09
N PHE A 167 -0.77 -8.52 -6.27
CA PHE A 167 -0.68 -9.62 -7.23
C PHE A 167 0.74 -9.83 -7.81
N ASN A 168 1.66 -8.88 -7.60
CA ASN A 168 3.06 -8.94 -8.05
C ASN A 168 4.04 -9.46 -6.99
N TRP A 169 3.59 -9.93 -5.82
CA TRP A 169 4.48 -10.37 -4.73
C TRP A 169 5.61 -11.33 -5.17
N LYS A 170 5.33 -12.24 -6.12
CA LYS A 170 6.33 -13.16 -6.68
C LYS A 170 7.40 -12.45 -7.50
N ASN A 171 7.01 -11.41 -8.25
CA ASN A 171 7.93 -10.63 -9.08
C ASN A 171 8.84 -9.75 -8.21
N CYS A 172 8.37 -9.35 -7.03
CA CYS A 172 9.16 -8.66 -6.00
C CYS A 172 10.08 -9.62 -5.20
N GLY A 173 10.15 -10.90 -5.58
CA GLY A 173 11.05 -11.88 -4.95
C GLY A 173 10.60 -12.41 -3.59
N CYS A 174 9.40 -12.08 -3.11
CA CYS A 174 8.88 -12.62 -1.85
C CYS A 174 8.50 -14.11 -2.00
N ALA A 175 8.62 -14.87 -0.91
CA ALA A 175 8.22 -16.27 -0.83
C ALA A 175 6.70 -16.44 -0.62
N SER A 176 6.01 -15.44 -0.07
CA SER A 176 4.56 -15.41 0.09
C SER A 176 3.96 -14.01 -0.07
N LEU A 177 2.62 -13.95 -0.18
CA LEU A 177 1.90 -12.68 -0.14
C LEU A 177 1.97 -12.05 1.26
N GLU A 178 1.95 -12.87 2.29
CA GLU A 178 2.10 -12.44 3.68
C GLU A 178 3.43 -11.73 3.90
N GLU A 179 4.54 -12.30 3.40
CA GLU A 179 5.87 -11.68 3.47
C GLU A 179 5.91 -10.35 2.70
N PHE A 180 5.29 -10.29 1.52
CA PHE A 180 5.17 -9.03 0.79
C PHE A 180 4.43 -7.95 1.60
N VAL A 181 3.30 -8.29 2.23
CA VAL A 181 2.54 -7.34 3.06
C VAL A 181 3.32 -6.96 4.32
N GLU A 182 4.08 -7.88 4.92
CA GLU A 182 4.95 -7.61 6.07
C GLU A 182 6.05 -6.62 5.71
N ARG A 183 6.79 -6.87 4.62
CA ARG A 183 7.85 -5.98 4.13
C ARG A 183 7.30 -4.59 3.78
N MET A 184 6.17 -4.53 3.08
CA MET A 184 5.45 -3.28 2.80
C MET A 184 5.09 -2.51 4.07
N SER A 185 4.81 -3.21 5.17
CA SER A 185 4.42 -2.63 6.46
C SER A 185 5.61 -2.31 7.37
N LYS A 186 6.83 -2.71 7.02
CA LYS A 186 8.02 -2.62 7.89
C LYS A 186 8.71 -1.25 7.84
N SER A 187 9.07 -0.76 6.65
CA SER A 187 9.72 0.54 6.47
C SER A 187 9.66 1.02 5.02
N GLU A 188 9.92 2.32 4.78
CA GLU A 188 9.99 2.85 3.40
C GLU A 188 11.19 2.26 2.64
N ALA A 189 12.28 1.93 3.34
CA ALA A 189 13.43 1.22 2.77
C ALA A 189 13.03 -0.18 2.25
N GLU A 190 12.21 -0.92 2.98
CA GLU A 190 11.68 -2.21 2.52
C GLU A 190 10.70 -2.06 1.36
N GLN A 191 9.95 -0.96 1.29
CA GLN A 191 9.12 -0.64 0.14
C GLN A 191 9.95 -0.32 -1.11
N LEU A 192 11.11 0.33 -0.95
CA LEU A 192 12.05 0.64 -2.05
C LEU A 192 12.77 -0.60 -2.57
N GLU A 193 12.97 -1.59 -1.70
CA GLU A 193 13.62 -2.86 -2.03
C GLU A 193 12.73 -3.81 -2.87
N LEU A 194 11.41 -3.60 -2.89
CA LEU A 194 10.41 -4.46 -3.54
C LEU A 194 10.12 -4.07 -4.99
#